data_AF-A0A8J7JCB8-F1
#
_entry.id   AF-A0A8J7JCB8-F1
#
_cell.length_a   1.000
_cell.length_b   1.000
_cell.length_c   1.000
_cell.angle_alpha   90.00
_cell.angle_beta   90.00
_cell.angle_gamma   90.00
#
_symmetry.space_group_name_H-M   'P 1'
#
loop_
_entity.id
_entity.type
_entity.pdbx_description
1 polymer ?
#
loop_
_entity_poly.entity_id
_entity_poly.type
_entity_poly.pdbx_seq_one_letter_code
_entity_poly.pdbx_strand_id
1 'polypeptide(L)' 'MSQNAVENFLGRIVTDHKFRRLAEASLEYACSREGLLMSQDEMECLKGLNFAEFANLAEGIDGALRRG' A
#
# COMPACT_ATOMS: atom_id res chain seq x y z
N MET A 1 14.03 4.53 -11.09
CA MET A 1 13.47 3.84 -9.91
C MET A 1 13.75 4.69 -8.68
N SER A 2 12.74 5.29 -8.05
CA SER A 2 12.91 5.74 -6.67
C SER A 2 12.29 4.69 -5.77
N GLN A 3 13.13 3.85 -5.17
CA GLN A 3 12.77 2.87 -4.14
C GLN A 3 11.77 3.43 -3.11
N ASN A 4 11.88 4.73 -2.82
CA ASN A 4 10.97 5.50 -1.95
C ASN A 4 9.47 5.33 -2.24
N ALA A 5 9.04 5.27 -3.50
CA ALA A 5 7.61 5.19 -3.82
C ALA A 5 7.02 3.81 -3.46
N VAL A 6 7.76 2.75 -3.79
CA VAL A 6 7.39 1.36 -3.48
C VAL A 6 7.46 1.12 -1.97
N GLU A 7 8.51 1.59 -1.30
CA GLU A 7 8.62 1.47 0.17
C GLU A 7 7.50 2.21 0.90
N ASN A 8 7.16 3.42 0.45
CA ASN A 8 6.06 4.18 1.03
C ASN A 8 4.72 3.45 0.81
N PHE A 9 4.49 2.89 -0.38
CA PHE A 9 3.33 2.05 -0.64
C PHE A 9 3.24 0.86 0.32
N LEU A 10 4.31 0.06 0.43
CA LEU A 10 4.34 -1.13 1.30
C LEU A 10 4.19 -0.76 2.78
N GLY A 11 4.80 0.34 3.22
CA GLY A 11 4.61 0.84 4.57
C GLY A 11 3.15 1.22 4.83
N ARG A 12 2.50 1.89 3.89
CA ARG A 12 1.10 2.31 4.01
C ARG A 12 0.12 1.18 3.87
N ILE A 13 0.39 0.17 3.04
CA ILE A 13 -0.54 -0.96 2.92
C ILE A 13 -0.67 -1.75 4.21
N VAL A 14 0.38 -1.74 5.05
CA VAL A 14 0.35 -2.34 6.39
C VAL A 14 -0.27 -1.38 7.40
N THR A 15 0.19 -0.12 7.42
CA THR A 15 -0.10 0.81 8.53
C THR A 15 -1.37 1.63 8.34
N ASP A 16 -1.80 1.90 7.11
CA ASP A 16 -2.92 2.80 6.77
C ASP A 16 -4.11 1.99 6.23
N HIS A 17 -5.10 1.77 7.10
CA HIS A 17 -6.27 0.96 6.74
C HIS A 17 -7.11 1.62 5.64
N LYS A 18 -7.20 2.95 5.60
CA LYS A 18 -7.96 3.66 4.56
C LYS A 18 -7.27 3.51 3.21
N PHE A 19 -5.96 3.69 3.18
CA PHE A 19 -5.15 3.48 1.98
C PHE A 19 -5.26 2.04 1.49
N ARG A 20 -5.16 1.05 2.38
CA ARG A 20 -5.32 -0.37 2.01
C ARG A 20 -6.67 -0.65 1.34
N ARG A 21 -7.77 -0.17 1.93
CA ARG A 21 -9.10 -0.33 1.32
C ARG A 21 -9.22 0.34 -0.05
N LEU A 22 -8.60 1.51 -0.22
CA LEU A 22 -8.58 2.18 -1.52
C LEU A 22 -7.75 1.41 -2.55
N ALA A 23 -6.59 0.88 -2.15
CA ALA A 23 -5.71 0.10 -3.01
C ALA A 23 -6.32 -1.25 -3.41
N GLU A 24 -7.06 -1.91 -2.52
CA GLU A 24 -7.85 -3.12 -2.82
C GLU A 24 -8.91 -2.85 -3.90
N ALA A 25 -9.52 -1.66 -3.89
CA ALA A 25 -10.52 -1.28 -4.90
C ALA A 25 -9.85 -0.83 -6.22
N SER A 26 -8.77 -0.06 -6.14
CA SER A 26 -7.95 0.34 -7.28
C SER A 26 -6.58 0.83 -6.80
N LEU A 27 -5.55 0.03 -7.10
CA LEU A 27 -4.16 0.32 -6.79
C LEU A 27 -3.70 1.65 -7.44
N GLU A 28 -4.04 1.85 -8.72
CA GLU A 28 -3.66 3.02 -9.49
C GLU A 28 -4.27 4.31 -8.92
N TYR A 29 -5.56 4.26 -8.57
CA TYR A 29 -6.24 5.39 -7.97
C TYR A 29 -5.65 5.73 -6.60
N ALA A 30 -5.39 4.71 -5.76
CA ALA A 30 -4.78 4.92 -4.44
C ALA A 30 -3.39 5.55 -4.56
N CYS A 31 -2.54 5.05 -5.47
CA CYS A 31 -1.21 5.61 -5.70
C CYS A 31 -1.27 7.04 -6.23
N SER A 32 -2.12 7.32 -7.22
CA SER A 32 -2.28 8.66 -7.80
C SER A 32 -2.77 9.68 -6.77
N ARG A 33 -3.79 9.33 -5.97
CA ARG A 33 -4.33 10.20 -4.92
C ARG A 33 -3.28 10.61 -3.89
N GLU A 34 -2.36 9.71 -3.59
CA GLU A 34 -1.32 9.90 -2.58
C GLU A 34 0.00 10.44 -3.15
N GLY A 35 0.03 10.77 -4.46
CA GLY A 35 1.22 11.28 -5.13
C GLY A 35 2.34 10.25 -5.27
N LEU A 36 2.03 8.96 -5.17
CA LEU A 36 2.99 7.87 -5.37
C LEU A 36 3.18 7.66 -6.88
N LEU A 37 4.27 8.22 -7.40
CA LEU A 37 4.67 8.06 -8.79
C LEU A 37 5.36 6.70 -8.97
N MET A 38 4.64 5.76 -9.56
CA MET A 38 5.15 4.43 -9.91
C MET A 38 5.17 4.25 -11.42
N SER A 39 6.17 3.51 -11.88
CA SER A 39 6.18 2.96 -13.24
C SER A 39 5.10 1.90 -13.42
N GLN A 40 4.79 1.59 -14.67
CA GLN A 40 3.83 0.54 -14.99
C GLN A 40 4.29 -0.83 -14.48
N ASP A 41 5.59 -1.14 -14.59
CA ASP A 41 6.16 -2.41 -14.12
C ASP A 41 6.03 -2.56 -12.59
N GLU A 42 6.28 -1.48 -11.84
CA GLU A 42 6.08 -1.46 -10.38
C GLU A 42 4.60 -1.68 -10.03
N MET A 43 3.70 -1.01 -10.75
CA MET A 43 2.25 -1.16 -10.55
C MET A 43 1.80 -2.61 -10.79
N GLU A 44 2.24 -3.23 -11.90
CA GLU A 44 1.91 -4.62 -12.22
C GLU A 44 2.47 -5.61 -11.19
N CYS A 45 3.69 -5.37 -10.68
CA CYS A 45 4.23 -6.18 -9.59
C CYS A 45 3.39 -6.08 -8.31
N LEU A 46 2.95 -4.86 -7.96
CA LEU A 46 2.17 -4.62 -6.74
C LEU A 46 0.73 -5.13 -6.84
N LYS A 47 0.14 -5.20 -8.04
CA LYS A 47 -1.19 -5.81 -8.26
C LYS A 47 -1.24 -7.29 -7.88
N GLY A 48 -0.11 -7.99 -7.98
CA GLY A 48 -0.01 -9.40 -7.61
C GLY A 48 0.01 -9.66 -6.10
N LEU A 49 0.06 -8.62 -5.27
CA LEU A 49 0.12 -8.76 -3.83
C LEU A 49 -1.22 -9.19 -3.22
N ASN A 50 -1.15 -10.07 -2.22
CA ASN A 50 -2.32 -10.51 -1.47
C ASN A 50 -2.64 -9.52 -0.33
N PHE A 51 -3.53 -8.57 -0.59
CA PHE A 51 -3.93 -7.55 0.40
C PHE A 51 -4.48 -8.13 1.71
N ALA A 52 -5.07 -9.34 1.69
CA ALA A 52 -5.57 -9.99 2.89
C ALA A 52 -4.44 -10.35 3.87
N GLU A 53 -3.26 -10.74 3.36
CA GLU A 53 -2.08 -11.00 4.21
C GLU A 53 -1.57 -9.72 4.87
N PHE A 54 -1.62 -8.58 4.16
CA PHE A 54 -1.28 -7.28 4.72
C PHE A 54 -2.29 -6.81 5.78
N ALA A 55 -3.57 -7.16 5.63
CA ALA A 55 -4.59 -6.92 6.65
C ALA A 55 -4.30 -7.72 7.93
N ASN A 56 -3.99 -9.01 7.80
CA ASN A 56 -3.60 -9.86 8.93
C ASN A 56 -2.34 -9.33 9.63
N LEU A 57 -1.32 -8.92 8.84
CA LEU A 57 -0.11 -8.31 9.39
C LEU A 57 -0.43 -7.01 10.14
N ALA A 58 -1.33 -6.19 9.60
CA ALA A 58 -1.77 -4.95 10.25
C ALA A 58 -2.48 -5.17 11.59
N GLU A 59 -3.19 -6.29 11.74
CA GLU A 59 -3.80 -6.69 13.00
C GLU A 59 -2.75 -7.07 14.06
N GLY A 60 -1.64 -7.69 13.63
CA GLY A 60 -0.56 -8.13 14.50
C GLY A 60 0.50 -7.08 14.87
N ILE A 61 0.60 -5.97 14.14
CA ILE A 61 1.53 -4.88 14.48
C ILE A 61 0.97 -3.98 15.60
N ASP A 62 1.89 -3.36 16.36
CA ASP A 62 1.56 -2.38 17.40
C ASP A 62 0.59 -1.32 16.86
N GLY A 63 -0.51 -1.11 17.58
CA GLY A 63 -1.53 -0.12 17.24
C GLY A 63 -0.96 1.30 17.12
N ALA A 64 0.14 1.61 17.81
CA ALA A 64 0.84 2.89 17.71
C ALA A 64 1.49 3.14 16.33
N LEU A 65 1.72 2.07 15.54
CA LEU A 65 2.26 2.17 14.18
C LEU A 65 1.18 2.34 13.12
N ARG A 66 -0.11 2.23 13.49
CA ARG A 66 -1.23 2.42 12.55
C ARG A 66 -1.39 3.90 12.22
N ARG A 67 -1.45 4.22 10.94
CA ARG A 67 -1.78 5.53 10.39
C ARG A 67 -3.29 5.55 10.11
N GLY A 68 -3.96 6.61 10.55
CA GLY A 68 -5.41 6.64 10.85
C GLY A 68 -6.38 6.23 9.75
#